data_AF-A0A2D9XDE1-F1
#
_entry.id   AF-A0A2D9XDE1-F1
#
_cell.length_a   1.000
_cell.length_b   1.000
_cell.length_c   1.000
_cell.angle_alpha   90.00
_cell.angle_beta   90.00
_cell.angle_gamma   90.00
#
_symmetry.space_group_name_H-M   'P 1'
#
loop_
_entity.id
_entity.type
_entity.pdbx_description
1 polymer ?
#
loop_
_entity_poly.entity_id
_entity_poly.type
_entity_poly.pdbx_seq_one_letter_code
_entity_poly.pdbx_strand_id
1 'polypeptide(L)' 'MLPVWQNCIESLKAEVPAEEFRTWIAPLEVEISSNVLSVSAPNRFISDWV' A
#
# COMPACT_ATOMS: atom_id res chain seq x y z
N MET A 1 -0.01 -6.15 -17.50
CA MET A 1 0.52 -4.82 -17.16
C MET A 1 0.45 -4.74 -15.65
N LEU A 2 1.59 -4.90 -14.98
CA LEU A 2 1.64 -5.08 -13.53
C LEU A 2 1.28 -3.75 -12.87
N PRO A 3 0.26 -3.73 -12.00
CA PRO A 3 -0.29 -2.52 -11.45
C PRO A 3 0.82 -1.79 -10.70
N VAL A 4 0.97 -0.48 -10.91
CA VAL A 4 1.98 0.38 -10.27
C VAL A 4 2.12 0.11 -8.76
N TRP A 5 1.01 -0.26 -8.10
CA TRP A 5 0.97 -0.72 -6.73
C TRP A 5 1.93 -1.86 -6.38
N GLN A 6 2.08 -2.89 -7.21
CA GLN A 6 3.01 -3.98 -6.93
C GLN A 6 4.47 -3.50 -6.90
N ASN A 7 4.86 -2.59 -7.80
CA ASN A 7 6.18 -1.98 -7.74
C ASN A 7 6.35 -1.10 -6.50
N CYS A 8 5.30 -0.38 -6.09
CA CYS A 8 5.31 0.39 -4.84
C CYS A 8 5.47 -0.53 -3.62
N ILE A 9 4.73 -1.63 -3.57
CA ILE A 9 4.80 -2.68 -2.54
C ILE A 9 6.21 -3.25 -2.45
N GLU A 10 6.82 -3.60 -3.58
CA GLU A 10 8.18 -4.17 -3.62
C GLU A 10 9.24 -3.17 -3.18
N SER A 11 9.10 -1.90 -3.56
CA SER A 11 9.99 -0.82 -3.11
C SER A 11 9.85 -0.59 -1.61
N LEU A 12 8.61 -0.49 -1.10
CA LEU A 12 8.37 -0.34 0.33
C LEU A 12 8.86 -1.55 1.13
N LYS A 13 8.77 -2.77 0.62
CA LYS A 13 9.32 -3.96 1.30
C LYS A 13 10.84 -3.91 1.44
N ALA A 14 11.53 -3.19 0.57
CA ALA A 14 12.97 -3.01 0.64
C ALA A 14 13.37 -1.90 1.63
N GLU A 15 12.52 -0.88 1.80
CA GLU A 15 12.80 0.28 2.66
C GLU A 15 12.21 0.17 4.07
N VAL A 16 11.10 -0.56 4.24
CA VAL A 16 10.33 -0.69 5.47
C VAL A 16 10.51 -2.10 6.06
N PRO A 17 10.72 -2.25 7.38
CA PRO A 17 10.79 -3.55 8.03
C PRO A 17 9.53 -4.39 7.80
N ALA A 18 9.70 -5.71 7.68
CA ALA A 18 8.59 -6.63 7.38
C ALA A 18 7.42 -6.55 8.39
N GLU A 19 7.68 -6.17 9.64
CA GLU A 19 6.66 -5.99 10.69
C GLU A 19 5.79 -4.75 10.45
N GLU A 20 6.43 -3.62 10.13
CA GLU A 20 5.74 -2.36 9.80
C GLU A 20 4.95 -2.54 8.49
N PHE A 21 5.54 -3.20 7.51
CA PHE A 21 4.86 -3.51 6.25
C PHE A 21 3.59 -4.35 6.47
N ARG A 22 3.65 -5.39 7.31
CA ARG A 22 2.48 -6.23 7.62
C ARG A 22 1.41 -5.50 8.42
N THR A 23 1.79 -4.49 9.19
CA THR A 23 0.87 -3.70 10.02
C THR A 23 0.18 -2.61 9.21
N TRP A 24 0.95 -1.88 8.41
CA TRP A 24 0.49 -0.69 7.71
C TRP A 24 0.06 -0.95 6.27
N ILE A 25 0.72 -1.87 5.55
CA ILE A 25 0.50 -2.06 4.11
C ILE A 25 -0.38 -3.27 3.80
N ALA A 26 -0.26 -4.37 4.54
CA ALA A 26 -1.06 -5.58 4.30
C ALA A 26 -2.59 -5.38 4.41
N PRO A 27 -3.13 -4.50 5.28
CA PRO A 27 -4.58 -4.31 5.38
C PRO A 27 -5.11 -3.21 4.44
N LEU A 28 -4.26 -2.59 3.59
CA LEU A 28 -4.70 -1.60 2.61
C LEU A 28 -5.41 -2.27 1.45
N GLU A 29 -6.60 -1.78 1.12
CA GLU A 29 -7.30 -2.16 -0.10
C GLU A 29 -6.94 -1.18 -1.20
N VAL A 30 -6.52 -1.71 -2.36
CA VAL A 30 -6.13 -0.88 -3.50
C VAL A 30 -6.96 -1.23 -4.72
N GLU A 31 -7.65 -0.21 -5.23
CA GLU A 31 -8.43 -0.30 -6.45
C GLU A 31 -7.77 0.54 -7.54
N ILE A 32 -7.62 -0.06 -8.72
CA ILE A 32 -6.96 0.57 -9.86
C ILE A 32 -7.96 0.66 -10.99
N SER A 33 -8.40 1.89 -11.25
CA SER A 33 -9.42 2.18 -12.25
C SER A 33 -8.88 3.19 -13.26
N SER A 34 -8.79 2.74 -14.52
CA SER A 34 -8.33 3.49 -15.71
C SER A 34 -6.91 4.05 -15.65
N ASN A 35 -6.61 4.94 -14.70
CA ASN A 35 -5.28 5.50 -14.45
C ASN A 35 -5.17 6.10 -13.03
N VAL A 36 -6.12 5.76 -12.15
CA VAL A 36 -6.23 6.27 -10.79
C VAL A 36 -5.99 5.11 -9.84
N LEU A 37 -5.10 5.33 -8.88
CA LEU A 37 -4.81 4.42 -7.78
C LEU A 37 -5.58 4.91 -6.55
N SER A 38 -6.63 4.19 -6.15
CA SER A 38 -7.37 4.47 -4.92
C SER A 38 -6.89 3.52 -3.84
N VAL A 39 -6.34 4.08 -2.76
CA VAL A 39 -5.89 3.31 -1.59
C VAL A 39 -6.84 3.58 -0.44
N SER A 40 -7.49 2.54 0.05
CA SER A 40 -8.41 2.57 1.18
C SER A 40 -7.74 1.94 2.39
N ALA A 41 -7.55 2.75 3.43
CA ALA A 41 -7.09 2.27 4.72
C ALA A 41 -8.29 1.88 5.60
N PRO A 42 -8.26 0.74 6.32
CA PRO A 42 -9.36 0.33 7.20
C PRO A 42 -9.47 1.19 8.46
N ASN A 43 -8.51 2.08 8.69
CA ASN A 43 -8.36 2.88 9.89
C ASN A 43 -7.56 4.15 9.55
N ARG A 44 -7.98 5.31 10.09
CA ARG A 44 -7.29 6.59 9.93
C ARG A 44 -5.81 6.56 10.33
N PHE A 45 -5.42 5.76 11.32
CA PHE A 45 -4.04 5.65 11.78
C PHE A 45 -3.12 5.15 10.66
N ILE A 46 -3.62 4.26 9.80
CA ILE A 46 -2.86 3.72 8.67
C ILE A 46 -2.80 4.77 7.54
N SER A 47 -3.87 5.54 7.34
CA SER A 47 -3.90 6.65 6.37
C SER A 47 -3.00 7.83 6.76
N ASP A 48 -2.73 8.04 8.06
CA ASP A 48 -1.90 9.15 8.55
C ASP A 48 -0.39 8.82 8.42
N TRP A 49 -0.07 7.54 8.26
CA TRP A 49 1.31 7.04 8.23
C TRP A 49 1.85 6.79 6.82
N VAL A 50 0.96 6.53 5.85
CA VAL A 50 1.30 6.21 4.45
C VAL A 50 1.30 7.44 3.55
#